data_AF-A0A392V6S0-F1
#
_entry.id   AF-A0A392V6S0-F1
#
_cell.length_a   1.000
_cell.length_b   1.000
_cell.length_c   1.000
_cell.angle_alpha   90.00
_cell.angle_beta   90.00
_cell.angle_gamma   90.00
#
_symmetry.space_group_name_H-M   'P 1'
#
loop_
_entity.id
_entity.type
_entity.pdbx_description
1 polymer ?
#
loop_
_entity_poly.entity_id
_entity_poly.type
_entity_poly.pdbx_seq_one_letter_code
_entity_poly.pdbx_strand_id
1 'polypeptide(L)' 'VGSVISESQTAFVKDMQILDDILIANEVVDDARKSKKELMLFKVDFKKAYDSVDWSYLDDVMGKMSFPVLWRK' A
#
# COMPACT_ATOMS: atom_id res chain seq x y z
N VAL A 1 -12.35 0.64 -16.01
CA VAL A 1 -11.08 0.90 -15.30
C VAL A 1 -11.44 0.97 -13.83
N GLY A 2 -10.91 0.07 -13.00
CA GLY A 2 -11.21 0.04 -11.56
C GLY A 2 -10.55 1.19 -10.79
N SER A 3 -10.85 1.33 -9.51
CA SER A 3 -10.12 2.24 -8.62
C SER A 3 -8.62 1.89 -8.65
N VAL A 4 -7.77 2.91 -8.79
CA VAL A 4 -6.29 2.75 -8.73
C VAL A 4 -5.83 2.56 -7.28
N ILE A 5 -6.57 3.13 -6.32
CA ILE A 5 -6.26 3.06 -4.90
C ILE A 5 -7.09 1.93 -4.28
N SER A 6 -6.41 1.00 -3.61
CA SER A 6 -7.04 -0.06 -2.81
C SER A 6 -7.66 0.53 -1.53
N GLU A 7 -8.75 -0.06 -1.05
CA GLU A 7 -9.34 0.30 0.26
C GLU A 7 -8.37 0.05 1.43
N SER A 8 -7.42 -0.87 1.25
CA SER A 8 -6.36 -1.15 2.22
C SER A 8 -5.13 -0.25 2.08
N GLN A 9 -5.09 0.65 1.09
CA GLN A 9 -3.99 1.59 0.92
C GLN A 9 -4.29 2.89 1.67
N THR A 10 -3.44 3.19 2.63
CA THR A 10 -3.63 4.29 3.60
C THR A 10 -2.55 5.35 3.46
N ALA A 11 -1.31 4.95 3.16
CA ALA A 11 -0.20 5.86 2.93
C ALA A 11 -0.42 6.73 1.69
N PHE A 12 -0.10 8.03 1.82
CA PHE A 12 -0.24 9.05 0.78
C PHE A 12 -1.66 9.25 0.23
N VAL A 13 -2.68 8.78 0.95
CA VAL A 13 -4.09 9.02 0.63
C VAL A 13 -4.60 10.20 1.47
N LYS A 14 -5.34 11.11 0.83
CA LYS A 14 -5.92 12.26 1.53
C LYS A 14 -6.85 11.77 2.64
N ASP A 15 -6.82 12.46 3.77
CA ASP A 15 -7.67 12.21 4.94
C ASP A 15 -7.37 10.88 5.68
N MET A 16 -6.31 10.15 5.29
CA MET A 16 -5.76 9.01 6.02
C MET A 16 -4.53 9.40 6.83
N GLN A 17 -4.36 8.82 8.02
CA GLN A 17 -3.24 9.07 8.91
C GLN A 17 -2.46 7.79 9.20
N ILE A 18 -1.15 7.92 9.46
CA ILE A 18 -0.28 6.80 9.83
C ILE A 18 -0.75 6.07 11.10
N LEU A 19 -1.51 6.75 11.95
CA LEU A 19 -2.07 6.16 13.17
C LEU A 19 -3.21 5.17 12.86
N ASP A 20 -3.91 5.33 11.73
CA ASP A 20 -4.97 4.42 11.32
C ASP A 20 -4.39 3.02 11.03
N ASP A 21 -3.24 2.94 10.38
CA ASP A 21 -2.53 1.69 10.11
C ASP A 21 -2.10 0.97 11.39
N ILE A 22 -1.57 1.74 12.34
CA ILE A 22 -1.12 1.21 13.64
C ILE A 22 -2.32 0.70 14.44
N LEU A 23 -3.45 1.41 14.38
CA LEU A 23 -4.69 1.00 15.06
C LEU A 23 -5.20 -0.32 14.47
N ILE A 24 -5.36 -0.42 13.15
CA ILE A 24 -5.84 -1.62 12.47
C ILE A 24 -4.93 -2.82 12.78
N ALA A 25 -3.60 -2.64 12.73
CA ALA A 25 -2.68 -3.71 13.06
C ALA A 25 -2.82 -4.20 14.52
N ASN A 26 -3.02 -3.27 15.46
CA ASN A 26 -3.23 -3.60 16.87
C ASN A 26 -4.56 -4.35 17.09
N GLU A 27 -5.64 -3.94 16.43
CA GLU A 27 -6.94 -4.62 16.50
C GLU A 27 -6.84 -6.06 15.98
N VAL A 28 -6.18 -6.28 14.83
CA VAL A 28 -5.98 -7.63 14.28
C VAL A 28 -5.19 -8.53 15.23
N VAL A 29 -4.15 -8.00 15.89
CA VAL A 29 -3.35 -8.75 16.86
C VAL A 29 -4.17 -9.07 18.12
N ASP A 30 -4.92 -8.10 18.63
CA ASP A 30 -5.76 -8.28 19.82
C ASP A 30 -6.89 -9.29 19.57
N ASP A 31 -7.53 -9.23 18.40
CA ASP A 31 -8.56 -10.20 17.99
C ASP A 31 -8.01 -11.61 17.83
N ALA A 32 -6.83 -11.77 17.22
CA ALA A 32 -6.16 -13.06 17.13
C ALA A 32 -5.85 -13.64 18.52
N ARG A 33 -5.36 -12.78 19.44
CA ARG A 33 -5.08 -13.17 20.83
C ARG A 33 -6.35 -13.59 21.58
N LYS A 34 -7.42 -12.81 21.48
CA LYS A 34 -8.72 -13.11 22.11
C LYS A 34 -9.33 -14.40 21.58
N SER A 35 -9.21 -14.64 20.28
CA SER A 35 -9.73 -15.83 19.61
C SER A 35 -8.80 -17.05 19.69
N LYS A 36 -7.64 -16.94 20.35
CA LYS A 36 -6.60 -17.99 20.45
C LYS A 36 -6.18 -18.53 19.08
N LYS A 37 -6.18 -17.68 18.06
CA LYS A 37 -5.73 -18.03 16.72
C LYS A 37 -4.24 -17.74 16.58
N GLU A 38 -3.52 -18.63 15.92
CA GLU A 38 -2.15 -18.36 15.49
C GLU A 38 -2.15 -17.25 14.43
N LEU A 39 -1.23 -16.30 14.57
CA LEU A 39 -1.08 -15.16 13.66
C LEU A 39 0.36 -15.11 13.15
N MET A 40 0.50 -14.85 11.85
CA MET A 40 1.78 -14.52 11.23
C MET A 40 1.70 -13.10 10.68
N LEU A 41 2.61 -12.23 11.10
CA LEU A 41 2.75 -10.89 10.56
C LEU A 41 3.95 -10.84 9.61
N PHE A 42 3.72 -10.41 8.37
CA PHE A 42 4.79 -10.22 7.39
C PHE A 42 4.96 -8.73 7.11
N LYS A 43 6.13 -8.19 7.48
CA LYS A 43 6.48 -6.79 7.23
C LYS A 43 7.54 -6.73 6.13
N VAL A 44 7.20 -6.07 5.02
CA VAL A 44 8.11 -5.79 3.91
C VAL A 44 8.32 -4.30 3.81
N ASP A 45 9.55 -3.90 3.52
CA ASP A 45 9.90 -2.51 3.27
C ASP A 45 10.89 -2.41 2.10
N PHE A 46 10.85 -1.30 1.38
CA PHE A 46 11.75 -1.04 0.26
C PHE A 46 12.82 -0.04 0.67
N LYS A 47 14.10 -0.44 0.59
CA LYS A 47 15.21 0.48 0.80
C LYS A 47 15.22 1.52 -0.32
N LYS A 48 14.95 2.79 0.01
CA LYS A 48 14.99 3.92 -0.94
C LYS A 48 14.15 3.62 -2.19
N ALA A 49 12.84 3.46 -2.01
CA ALA A 49 11.92 3.03 -3.06
C ALA A 49 12.08 3.82 -4.38
N TYR A 50 12.20 5.14 -4.31
CA TYR A 50 12.40 5.98 -5.50
C TYR A 50 13.79 5.84 -6.14
N ASP A 51 14.84 5.50 -5.38
CA ASP A 51 16.18 5.26 -5.95
C ASP A 51 16.26 3.89 -6.62
N SER A 52 15.44 2.93 -6.17
CA SER A 52 15.55 1.52 -6.54
C SER A 52 14.48 1.05 -7.54
N VAL A 53 13.45 1.86 -7.80
CA VAL A 53 12.37 1.52 -8.74
C VAL A 53 12.90 1.58 -10.18
N ASP A 54 12.50 0.60 -10.99
CA ASP A 54 12.67 0.67 -12.44
C ASP A 54 11.62 1.63 -13.02
N TRP A 55 12.09 2.77 -13.51
CA TRP A 55 11.24 3.83 -14.04
C TRP A 55 10.52 3.45 -15.35
N SER A 56 11.15 2.62 -16.19
CA SER A 56 10.51 2.13 -17.42
C SER A 56 9.37 1.18 -17.08
N TYR A 57 9.57 0.30 -16.10
CA TYR A 57 8.50 -0.56 -15.60
C TYR A 57 7.35 0.24 -14.97
N LEU A 58 7.66 1.30 -14.21
CA LEU A 58 6.63 2.17 -13.62
C LEU A 58 5.76 2.82 -14.72
N ASP A 59 6.36 3.35 -15.79
CA ASP A 59 5.62 3.94 -16.90
C ASP A 59 4.71 2.90 -17.58
N ASP A 60 5.21 1.69 -17.84
CA ASP A 60 4.42 0.60 -18.41
C ASP A 60 3.17 0.27 -17.56
N VAL A 61 3.33 0.25 -16.23
CA VAL A 61 2.22 0.03 -15.29
C VAL A 61 1.23 1.19 -15.32
N MET A 62 1.72 2.43 -15.28
CA MET A 62 0.86 3.62 -15.35
C MET A 62 0.08 3.67 -16.68
N GLY A 63 0.69 3.25 -17.78
CA GLY A 63 0.03 3.11 -19.08
C GLY A 63 -1.11 2.08 -19.05
N LYS A 64 -0.88 0.92 -18.43
CA LYS A 64 -1.92 -0.12 -18.23
C LYS A 64 -3.05 0.34 -17.30
N MET A 65 -2.77 1.23 -16.36
CA MET A 65 -3.75 1.88 -15.49
C MET A 65 -4.47 3.06 -16.16
N SER A 66 -4.23 3.30 -17.46
CA SER A 66 -4.85 4.36 -18.25
C SER A 66 -4.48 5.79 -17.82
N PHE A 67 -3.31 5.99 -17.21
CA PHE A 67 -2.83 7.34 -16.91
C PHE A 67 -2.52 8.11 -18.21
N PRO A 68 -2.91 9.39 -18.33
CA PRO A 68 -2.62 10.20 -19.49
C PRO A 68 -1.11 10.32 -19.76
N VAL A 69 -0.73 10.30 -21.03
CA VAL A 69 0.68 10.45 -21.47
C VAL A 69 1.32 11.75 -20.96
N LEU A 70 0.50 12.79 -20.71
CA LEU A 70 0.96 14.06 -20.13
C LEU A 70 1.69 13.88 -18.78
N TRP A 71 1.29 12.87 -17.99
CA TRP A 71 1.81 12.60 -16.65
C TRP A 71 2.81 11.44 -16.59
N ARG A 72 3.23 10.93 -17.75
CA ARG A 72 4.03 9.70 -17.91
C ARG A 72 5.35 9.95 -18.67
N LYS A 73 6.03 11.06 -18.38
CA LYS A 73 7.29 11.45 -19.04
C LYS A 73 8.42 11.61 -18.04
#